data_AF-A0A2M7UG86-F1
#
_entry.id   AF-A0A2M7UG86-F1
#
_cell.length_a   1.000
_cell.length_b   1.000
_cell.length_c   1.000
_cell.angle_alpha   90.00
_cell.angle_beta   90.00
_cell.angle_gamma   90.00
#
_symmetry.space_group_name_H-M   'P 1'
#
loop_
_entity.id
_entity.type
_entity.pdbx_description
1 polymer ?
#
loop_
_entity_poly.entity_id
_entity_poly.type
_entity_poly.pdbx_seq_one_letter_code
_entity_poly.pdbx_strand_id
1 'polypeptide(L)'
;MSRTRIRIKRKNHNSLDSSCGNSKVDLRNNQKVQQRSLSKKQLILVAFLLLAAALLGYFISLFKEDEFKKIVPENAVVFSLIDQSAFYGQISSFDSGGILSQLKDFLSENNLDLKKDIQPLFKDEAAFILLPSNSETAFPFVVILKKKKPLAGINNILETVRPSLGKNWNIFSQIYRQVEIKTLKPVISFSDNLPRLYIFVQIEGYLVVGNSQEAAKTIIDSIMNN
;
A
#
# COMPACT_ATOMS: atom_id res chain seq x y z
N MET A 1 -80.13 -44.38 -3.39
CA MET A 1 -79.10 -45.43 -3.58
C MET A 1 -78.38 -45.65 -2.25
N SER A 2 -78.19 -46.93 -1.93
CA SER A 2 -77.33 -47.57 -0.90
C SER A 2 -76.21 -46.73 -0.27
N ARG A 3 -75.70 -46.96 0.94
CA ARG A 3 -76.04 -47.79 2.13
C ARG A 3 -75.02 -47.34 3.20
N THR A 4 -75.51 -46.90 4.34
CA THR A 4 -75.09 -47.22 5.73
C THR A 4 -73.67 -47.81 5.98
N ARG A 5 -72.88 -47.23 6.92
CA ARG A 5 -72.73 -47.73 8.31
C ARG A 5 -71.58 -47.08 9.11
N ILE A 6 -71.95 -46.79 10.35
CA ILE A 6 -71.17 -46.36 11.52
C ILE A 6 -70.33 -47.53 12.08
N ARG A 7 -69.11 -47.29 12.58
CA ARG A 7 -68.69 -47.62 13.97
C ARG A 7 -67.20 -47.37 14.24
N ILE A 8 -66.95 -46.60 15.30
CA ILE A 8 -65.70 -46.55 16.05
C ILE A 8 -65.62 -47.80 16.95
N LYS A 9 -64.45 -48.44 17.06
CA LYS A 9 -64.02 -49.17 18.27
C LYS A 9 -62.50 -49.41 18.29
N ARG A 10 -61.84 -48.91 19.34
CA ARG A 10 -60.52 -49.38 19.80
C ARG A 10 -60.66 -50.79 20.39
N LYS A 11 -59.63 -51.62 20.25
CA LYS A 11 -59.32 -52.72 21.18
C LYS A 11 -57.82 -53.03 21.19
N ASN A 12 -57.32 -53.25 22.41
CA ASN A 12 -55.96 -53.64 22.78
C ASN A 12 -55.70 -55.16 22.62
N HIS A 13 -54.41 -55.48 22.68
CA HIS A 13 -53.75 -56.63 23.33
C HIS A 13 -53.59 -57.99 22.63
N ASN A 14 -52.31 -58.39 22.63
CA ASN A 14 -51.70 -59.70 22.93
C ASN A 14 -51.70 -60.81 21.88
N SER A 15 -50.47 -61.23 21.54
CA SER A 15 -50.03 -62.63 21.70
C SER A 15 -48.51 -62.67 21.88
N LEU A 16 -48.06 -63.20 23.03
CA LEU A 16 -46.70 -63.67 23.27
C LEU A 16 -46.39 -64.86 22.35
N ASP A 17 -45.13 -65.00 21.94
CA ASP A 17 -44.48 -66.30 21.94
C ASP A 17 -42.99 -66.14 22.28
N SER A 18 -42.56 -66.96 23.22
CA SER A 18 -41.23 -67.06 23.78
C SER A 18 -40.35 -68.00 22.95
N SER A 19 -39.10 -67.65 22.69
CA SER A 19 -38.03 -68.63 22.59
C SER A 19 -36.67 -68.02 22.94
N CYS A 20 -36.07 -68.58 23.97
CA CYS A 20 -34.71 -68.33 24.44
C CYS A 20 -33.74 -69.20 23.63
N GLY A 21 -32.70 -68.59 23.05
CA GLY A 21 -31.67 -69.30 22.28
C GLY A 21 -30.36 -68.51 22.27
N ASN A 22 -29.34 -69.09 22.90
CA ASN A 22 -28.01 -68.54 23.14
C ASN A 22 -27.16 -68.24 21.89
N SER A 23 -26.27 -67.25 22.07
CA SER A 23 -24.92 -67.14 21.49
C SER A 23 -24.76 -66.85 19.99
N LYS A 24 -24.32 -65.62 19.68
CA LYS A 24 -22.91 -65.33 19.34
C LYS A 24 -22.74 -63.83 19.10
N VAL A 25 -21.73 -63.27 19.74
CA VAL A 25 -21.23 -61.91 19.49
C VAL A 25 -20.61 -61.89 18.10
N ASP A 26 -21.19 -61.14 17.18
CA ASP A 26 -20.56 -60.79 15.90
C ASP A 26 -20.03 -59.36 16.00
N LEU A 27 -18.78 -59.21 16.45
CA LEU A 27 -18.00 -57.96 16.47
C LEU A 27 -17.39 -57.66 15.09
N ARG A 28 -18.15 -57.89 14.01
CA ARG A 28 -17.76 -57.50 12.64
C ARG A 28 -18.77 -56.52 12.07
N ASN A 29 -19.00 -55.42 12.77
CA ASN A 29 -19.51 -54.23 12.10
C ASN A 29 -18.31 -53.39 11.63
N ASN A 30 -17.71 -53.83 10.52
CA ASN A 30 -17.00 -52.92 9.62
C ASN A 30 -18.04 -51.96 9.02
N GLN A 31 -18.52 -51.03 9.84
CA GLN A 31 -19.22 -49.86 9.35
C GLN A 31 -18.16 -49.02 8.65
N LYS A 32 -18.01 -49.32 7.36
CA LYS A 32 -17.39 -48.43 6.37
C LYS A 32 -17.84 -47.03 6.75
N VAL A 33 -16.89 -46.21 7.20
CA VAL A 33 -17.08 -44.75 7.24
C VAL A 33 -17.51 -44.42 5.84
N GLN A 34 -18.82 -44.19 5.65
CA GLN A 34 -19.36 -43.67 4.41
C GLN A 34 -18.73 -42.29 4.30
N GLN A 35 -17.59 -42.22 3.62
CA GLN A 35 -17.13 -40.99 3.00
C GLN A 35 -18.29 -40.58 2.11
N ARG A 36 -19.12 -39.66 2.62
CA ARG A 36 -20.13 -38.97 1.84
C ARG A 36 -19.34 -38.24 0.77
N SER A 37 -19.20 -38.88 -0.40
CA SER A 37 -18.57 -38.24 -1.53
C SER A 37 -19.45 -37.05 -1.86
N LEU A 38 -18.86 -35.87 -1.82
CA LEU A 38 -19.53 -34.65 -2.21
C LEU A 38 -20.05 -34.86 -3.63
N SER A 39 -21.35 -34.72 -3.82
CA SER A 39 -21.93 -34.84 -5.15
C SER A 39 -21.22 -33.85 -6.08
N LYS A 40 -21.13 -34.15 -7.38
CA LYS A 40 -20.50 -33.24 -8.36
C LYS A 40 -21.04 -31.80 -8.26
N LYS A 41 -22.31 -31.63 -7.89
CA LYS A 41 -22.94 -30.32 -7.63
C LYS A 41 -22.37 -29.60 -6.38
N GLN A 42 -22.07 -30.35 -5.31
CA GLN A 42 -21.42 -29.80 -4.12
C GLN A 42 -19.94 -29.50 -4.35
N LEU A 43 -19.24 -30.27 -5.18
CA LEU A 43 -17.87 -29.95 -5.62
C LEU A 43 -17.82 -28.66 -6.43
N ILE A 44 -18.78 -28.44 -7.35
CA ILE A 44 -18.91 -27.19 -8.10
C ILE A 44 -19.20 -26.02 -7.17
N LEU A 45 -20.11 -26.20 -6.20
CA LEU A 45 -20.42 -25.17 -5.20
C LEU A 45 -19.19 -24.78 -4.38
N VAL A 46 -18.40 -25.76 -3.91
CA VAL A 46 -17.16 -25.53 -3.15
C VAL A 46 -16.11 -24.84 -4.01
N ALA A 47 -15.95 -25.25 -5.28
CA ALA A 47 -15.04 -24.59 -6.22
C ALA A 47 -15.45 -23.13 -6.47
N PHE A 48 -16.74 -22.85 -6.59
CA PHE A 48 -17.26 -21.48 -6.75
C PHE A 48 -17.05 -20.64 -5.50
N LEU A 49 -17.20 -21.23 -4.32
CA LEU A 49 -16.93 -20.57 -3.03
C LEU A 49 -15.45 -20.24 -2.85
N LEU A 50 -14.55 -21.16 -3.24
CA LEU A 50 -13.11 -20.92 -3.24
C LEU A 50 -12.71 -19.85 -4.26
N LEU A 51 -13.33 -19.86 -5.44
CA LEU A 51 -13.11 -18.83 -6.46
C LEU A 51 -13.61 -17.46 -5.99
N ALA A 52 -14.78 -17.39 -5.35
CA ALA A 52 -15.32 -16.18 -4.76
C ALA A 52 -14.45 -15.67 -3.61
N ALA A 53 -13.94 -16.55 -2.76
CA ALA A 53 -13.01 -16.20 -1.68
C ALA A 53 -11.65 -15.73 -2.22
N ALA A 54 -11.15 -16.33 -3.30
CA ALA A 54 -9.93 -15.89 -3.98
C ALA A 54 -10.13 -14.54 -4.68
N LEU A 55 -11.29 -14.31 -5.29
CA LEU A 55 -11.66 -13.02 -5.87
C LEU A 55 -11.83 -11.95 -4.79
N LEU A 56 -12.50 -12.25 -3.67
CA LEU A 56 -12.58 -11.36 -2.52
C LEU A 56 -11.20 -11.09 -1.93
N GLY A 57 -10.35 -12.11 -1.78
CA GLY A 57 -8.96 -11.95 -1.33
C GLY A 57 -8.12 -11.10 -2.29
N TYR A 58 -8.34 -11.24 -3.61
CA TYR A 58 -7.72 -10.40 -4.63
C TYR A 58 -8.23 -8.96 -4.57
N PHE A 59 -9.55 -8.73 -4.42
CA PHE A 59 -10.13 -7.41 -4.22
C PHE A 59 -9.66 -6.77 -2.90
N ILE A 60 -9.61 -7.50 -1.79
CA ILE A 60 -9.07 -7.03 -0.51
C ILE A 60 -7.56 -6.76 -0.62
N SER A 61 -6.82 -7.53 -1.42
CA SER A 61 -5.40 -7.25 -1.71
C SER A 61 -5.20 -6.02 -2.60
N LEU A 62 -6.18 -5.67 -3.45
CA LEU A 62 -6.22 -4.40 -4.19
C LEU A 62 -6.57 -3.22 -3.26
N PHE A 63 -7.31 -3.48 -2.18
CA PHE A 63 -7.49 -2.59 -1.03
C PHE A 63 -6.43 -2.81 0.05
N LYS A 64 -5.15 -3.02 -0.32
CA LYS A 64 -4.09 -2.62 0.60
C LYS A 64 -4.37 -1.16 0.92
N GLU A 65 -4.64 -0.85 2.19
CA GLU A 65 -4.60 0.53 2.66
C GLU A 65 -3.25 1.08 2.21
N ASP A 66 -3.30 1.89 1.18
CA ASP A 66 -2.16 2.61 0.68
C ASP A 66 -1.65 3.44 1.85
N GLU A 67 -0.48 3.08 2.36
CA GLU A 67 0.10 3.67 3.58
C GLU A 67 0.28 5.19 3.40
N PHE A 68 0.34 5.67 2.15
CA PHE A 68 0.35 7.10 1.85
C PHE A 68 -0.99 7.77 2.16
N LYS A 69 -2.14 7.09 2.02
CA LYS A 69 -3.46 7.67 2.32
C LYS A 69 -3.60 8.12 3.77
N LYS A 70 -2.91 7.47 4.72
CA LYS A 70 -2.95 7.88 6.13
C LYS A 70 -2.28 9.23 6.30
N ILE A 71 -1.16 9.46 5.62
CA ILE A 71 -0.35 10.68 5.77
C ILE A 71 -0.74 11.81 4.82
N VAL A 72 -1.70 11.59 3.92
CA VAL A 72 -2.24 12.64 3.04
C VAL A 72 -3.09 13.61 3.88
N PRO A 73 -2.77 14.91 3.90
CA PRO A 73 -3.59 15.89 4.60
C PRO A 73 -5.00 15.97 4.01
N GLU A 74 -6.01 16.20 4.85
CA GLU A 74 -7.41 16.32 4.42
C GLU A 74 -7.64 17.50 3.44
N ASN A 75 -6.82 18.55 3.54
CA ASN A 75 -6.88 19.71 2.67
C ASN A 75 -6.16 19.52 1.33
N ALA A 76 -5.63 18.34 1.02
CA ALA A 76 -4.98 18.06 -0.26
C ALA A 76 -5.95 18.28 -1.44
N VAL A 77 -5.49 19.04 -2.43
CA VAL A 77 -6.24 19.30 -3.68
C VAL A 77 -6.08 18.13 -4.65
N VAL A 78 -4.86 17.59 -4.72
CA VAL A 78 -4.54 16.43 -5.55
C VAL A 78 -3.72 15.45 -4.73
N PHE A 79 -4.06 14.17 -4.87
CA PHE A 79 -3.24 13.05 -4.42
C PHE A 79 -3.07 12.07 -5.58
N SER A 80 -1.82 11.71 -5.88
CA SER A 80 -1.50 10.69 -6.86
C SER A 80 -0.40 9.79 -6.33
N LEU A 81 -0.56 8.49 -6.54
CA LEU A 81 0.54 7.55 -6.42
C LEU A 81 1.37 7.54 -7.71
N ILE A 82 2.67 7.40 -7.54
CA ILE A 82 3.65 7.27 -8.61
C ILE A 82 4.32 5.92 -8.42
N ASP A 83 4.25 5.08 -9.45
CA ASP A 83 5.13 3.91 -9.57
C ASP A 83 6.56 4.39 -9.84
N GLN A 84 7.38 4.42 -8.79
CA GLN A 84 8.78 4.82 -8.87
C GLN A 84 9.57 3.90 -9.78
N SER A 85 9.26 2.60 -9.81
CA SER A 85 10.00 1.65 -10.64
C SER A 85 9.80 1.95 -12.13
N ALA A 86 8.57 2.27 -12.53
CA ALA A 86 8.25 2.73 -13.87
C ALA A 86 8.89 4.09 -14.18
N PHE A 87 8.85 5.04 -13.22
CA PHE A 87 9.48 6.36 -13.37
C PHE A 87 11.00 6.27 -13.58
N TYR A 88 11.71 5.49 -12.77
CA TYR A 88 13.15 5.28 -12.93
C TYR A 88 13.52 4.55 -14.23
N GLY A 89 12.65 3.64 -14.69
CA GLY A 89 12.79 3.00 -16.00
C GLY A 89 12.81 4.03 -17.14
N GLN A 90 11.93 5.05 -17.08
CA GLN A 90 11.87 6.10 -18.08
C GLN A 90 13.12 6.99 -18.08
N ILE A 91 13.69 7.30 -16.91
CA ILE A 91 14.89 8.16 -16.82
C ILE A 91 16.09 7.56 -17.57
N SER A 92 16.22 6.23 -17.59
CA SER A 92 17.31 5.57 -18.33
C SER A 92 17.17 5.64 -19.86
N SER A 93 15.96 5.94 -20.38
CA SER A 93 15.65 5.92 -21.81
C SER A 93 15.58 7.31 -22.45
N PHE A 94 15.61 8.39 -21.65
CA PHE A 94 15.61 9.75 -22.14
C PHE A 94 17.04 10.25 -22.38
N ASP A 95 17.47 10.23 -23.64
CA ASP A 95 18.69 10.92 -24.12
C ASP A 95 18.36 12.28 -24.79
N SER A 96 17.08 12.69 -24.82
CA SER A 96 16.63 13.97 -25.36
C SER A 96 16.31 14.95 -24.22
N GLY A 97 16.90 16.14 -24.29
CA GLY A 97 17.02 17.08 -23.17
C GLY A 97 15.76 17.41 -22.38
N GLY A 98 15.94 17.77 -21.10
CA GLY A 98 14.88 18.16 -20.18
C GLY A 98 15.32 18.05 -18.71
N ILE A 99 14.37 18.11 -17.78
CA ILE A 99 14.65 17.98 -16.33
C ILE A 99 15.26 16.60 -15.99
N LEU A 100 14.84 15.54 -16.69
CA LEU A 100 15.36 14.19 -16.45
C LEU A 100 16.81 14.01 -16.92
N SER A 101 17.22 14.65 -18.02
CA SER A 101 18.61 14.62 -18.47
C SER A 101 19.50 15.40 -17.50
N GLN A 102 19.06 16.57 -17.04
CA GLN A 102 19.78 17.35 -16.01
C GLN A 102 19.96 16.57 -14.71
N LEU A 103 18.95 15.80 -14.29
CA LEU A 103 19.06 14.92 -13.13
C LEU A 103 20.10 13.80 -13.38
N LYS A 104 20.06 13.16 -14.55
CA LYS A 104 21.03 12.11 -14.92
C LYS A 104 22.47 12.65 -14.96
N ASP A 105 22.67 13.83 -15.54
CA ASP A 105 23.97 14.50 -15.60
C ASP A 105 24.48 14.86 -14.21
N PHE A 106 23.62 15.46 -13.38
CA PHE A 106 23.95 15.80 -11.98
C PHE A 106 24.35 14.57 -11.17
N LEU A 107 23.62 13.45 -11.29
CA LEU A 107 23.96 12.21 -10.59
C LEU A 107 25.29 11.64 -11.09
N SER A 108 25.51 11.66 -12.40
CA SER A 108 26.75 11.16 -13.01
C SER A 108 27.98 11.96 -12.59
N GLU A 109 27.86 13.30 -12.49
CA GLU A 109 28.92 14.18 -11.97
C GLU A 109 29.32 13.84 -10.53
N ASN A 110 28.42 13.25 -9.75
CA ASN A 110 28.65 12.83 -8.37
C ASN A 110 28.99 11.32 -8.25
N ASN A 111 29.26 10.63 -9.36
CA ASN A 111 29.49 9.18 -9.43
C ASN A 111 28.34 8.36 -8.82
N LEU A 112 27.09 8.82 -9.03
CA LEU A 112 25.89 8.13 -8.55
C LEU A 112 25.07 7.58 -9.73
N ASP A 113 24.60 6.35 -9.58
CA ASP A 113 23.69 5.68 -10.50
C ASP A 113 22.28 5.59 -9.87
N LEU A 114 21.28 6.08 -10.60
CA LEU A 114 19.90 6.12 -10.12
C LEU A 114 19.33 4.73 -9.78
N LYS A 115 19.64 3.69 -10.57
CA LYS A 115 19.12 2.33 -10.37
C LYS A 115 19.88 1.56 -9.31
N LYS A 116 21.19 1.77 -9.19
CA LYS A 116 22.06 1.04 -8.25
C LYS A 116 22.12 1.71 -6.88
N ASP A 117 22.21 3.03 -6.84
CA ASP A 117 22.52 3.77 -5.61
C ASP A 117 21.30 4.43 -4.97
N ILE A 118 20.32 4.86 -5.77
CA ILE A 118 19.15 5.63 -5.29
C ILE A 118 17.89 4.77 -5.19
N GLN A 119 17.47 4.13 -6.28
CA GLN A 119 16.25 3.31 -6.32
C GLN A 119 16.17 2.27 -5.20
N PRO A 120 17.24 1.54 -4.83
CA PRO A 120 17.17 0.53 -3.76
C PRO A 120 16.96 1.11 -2.36
N LEU A 121 17.13 2.44 -2.18
CA LEU A 121 16.91 3.13 -0.91
C LEU A 121 15.42 3.32 -0.60
N PHE A 122 14.56 3.30 -1.61
CA PHE A 122 13.14 3.58 -1.49
C PHE A 122 12.28 2.37 -1.85
N LYS A 123 11.00 2.44 -1.50
CA LYS A 123 9.97 1.52 -1.97
C LYS A 123 9.58 1.89 -3.42
N ASP A 124 8.86 0.98 -4.06
CA ASP A 124 8.50 1.12 -5.48
C ASP A 124 7.40 2.16 -5.73
N GLU A 125 6.83 2.75 -4.68
CA GLU A 125 5.78 3.76 -4.75
C GLU A 125 6.22 5.08 -4.08
N ALA A 126 5.78 6.20 -4.64
CA ALA A 126 5.84 7.53 -4.04
C ALA A 126 4.46 8.19 -4.11
N ALA A 127 4.19 9.11 -3.19
CA ALA A 127 3.01 9.96 -3.26
C ALA A 127 3.36 11.35 -3.76
N PHE A 128 2.61 11.87 -4.74
CA PHE A 128 2.57 13.27 -5.08
C PHE A 128 1.32 13.90 -4.47
N ILE A 129 1.50 15.00 -3.75
CA ILE A 129 0.40 15.74 -3.14
C ILE A 129 0.52 17.21 -3.55
N LEU A 130 -0.59 17.75 -4.05
CA LEU A 130 -0.75 19.18 -4.27
C LEU A 130 -1.62 19.74 -3.15
N LEU A 131 -1.14 20.78 -2.48
CA LEU A 131 -1.86 21.50 -1.44
C LEU A 131 -2.49 22.79 -1.99
N PRO A 132 -3.44 23.38 -1.26
CA PRO A 132 -4.04 24.66 -1.65
C PRO A 132 -2.97 25.74 -1.72
N SER A 133 -3.12 26.68 -2.66
CA SER A 133 -2.26 27.84 -2.76
C SER A 133 -2.18 28.60 -1.43
N ASN A 134 -1.00 29.11 -1.10
CA ASN A 134 -0.78 29.95 0.07
C ASN A 134 -0.06 31.25 -0.30
N SER A 135 0.24 32.08 0.70
CA SER A 135 0.92 33.37 0.49
C SER A 135 2.36 33.24 -0.03
N GLU A 136 2.98 32.06 0.10
CA GLU A 136 4.37 31.81 -0.31
C GLU A 136 4.45 31.24 -1.73
N THR A 137 3.52 30.35 -2.10
CA THR A 137 3.59 29.50 -3.29
C THR A 137 2.20 29.27 -3.86
N ALA A 138 2.01 29.60 -5.15
CA ALA A 138 0.74 29.40 -5.85
C ALA A 138 0.40 27.91 -6.07
N PHE A 139 1.42 27.07 -6.27
CA PHE A 139 1.29 25.62 -6.47
C PHE A 139 2.18 24.85 -5.50
N PRO A 140 1.81 24.78 -4.22
CA PRO A 140 2.60 24.07 -3.22
C PRO A 140 2.41 22.56 -3.40
N PHE A 141 3.50 21.86 -3.71
CA PHE A 141 3.50 20.41 -3.87
C PHE A 141 4.54 19.74 -2.98
N VAL A 142 4.29 18.47 -2.70
CA VAL A 142 5.25 17.55 -2.10
C VAL A 142 5.26 16.21 -2.84
N VAL A 143 6.42 15.58 -2.84
CA VAL A 143 6.63 14.19 -3.21
C VAL A 143 7.15 13.48 -1.97
N ILE A 144 6.45 12.42 -1.56
CA ILE A 144 6.81 11.61 -0.39
C ILE A 144 7.32 10.27 -0.87
N LEU A 145 8.58 9.95 -0.54
CA LEU A 145 9.22 8.69 -0.82
C LEU A 145 9.34 7.86 0.47
N LYS A 146 8.85 6.62 0.45
CA LYS A 146 9.01 5.70 1.58
C LYS A 146 10.36 5.01 1.51
N LYS A 147 11.10 5.01 2.62
CA LYS A 147 12.43 4.41 2.75
C LYS A 147 12.31 2.89 2.84
N LYS A 148 13.21 2.18 2.16
CA LYS A 148 13.40 0.71 2.22
C LYS A 148 14.67 0.34 3.00
N LYS A 149 15.70 1.17 2.93
CA LYS A 149 17.00 0.99 3.62
C LYS A 149 17.08 1.85 4.90
N PRO A 150 18.01 1.53 5.83
CA PRO A 150 18.27 2.37 6.99
C PRO A 150 18.66 3.80 6.58
N LEU A 151 18.38 4.76 7.48
CA LEU A 151 18.66 6.19 7.29
C LEU A 151 20.10 6.50 6.82
N ALA A 152 21.06 5.66 7.24
CA ALA A 152 22.47 5.80 6.91
C ALA A 152 22.77 5.81 5.40
N GLY A 153 22.06 5.01 4.60
CA GLY A 153 22.27 4.96 3.14
C GLY A 153 21.84 6.25 2.45
N ILE A 154 20.71 6.81 2.86
CA ILE A 154 20.18 8.08 2.34
C ILE A 154 21.06 9.24 2.76
N ASN A 155 21.51 9.26 4.02
CA ASN A 155 22.43 10.29 4.50
C ASN A 155 23.74 10.25 3.73
N ASN A 156 24.30 9.07 3.44
CA ASN A 156 25.52 8.96 2.65
C ASN A 156 25.35 9.61 1.26
N ILE A 157 24.27 9.32 0.53
CA ILE A 157 23.99 9.96 -0.76
C ILE A 157 23.87 11.48 -0.63
N LEU A 158 23.15 11.97 0.40
CA LEU A 158 22.99 13.40 0.63
C LEU A 158 24.32 14.10 0.97
N GLU A 159 25.21 13.45 1.71
CA GLU A 159 26.57 13.94 1.97
C GLU A 159 27.41 13.95 0.69
N THR A 160 27.29 12.94 -0.17
CA THR A 160 27.98 12.89 -1.47
C THR A 160 27.57 14.05 -2.38
N VAL A 161 26.27 14.36 -2.47
CA VAL A 161 25.79 15.42 -3.38
C VAL A 161 25.89 16.83 -2.79
N ARG A 162 26.05 16.97 -1.47
CA ARG A 162 26.05 18.28 -0.79
C ARG A 162 27.11 19.25 -1.34
N PRO A 163 28.38 18.86 -1.56
CA PRO A 163 29.38 19.77 -2.11
C PRO A 163 28.99 20.31 -3.49
N SER A 164 28.43 19.45 -4.35
CA SER A 164 27.99 19.83 -5.70
C SER A 164 26.76 20.74 -5.67
N LEU A 165 25.81 20.47 -4.77
CA LEU A 165 24.68 21.37 -4.52
C LEU A 165 25.15 22.74 -4.02
N GLY A 166 26.09 22.77 -3.07
CA GLY A 166 26.62 24.00 -2.47
C GLY A 166 27.29 24.97 -3.43
N LYS A 167 27.68 24.52 -4.64
CA LYS A 167 28.21 25.40 -5.69
C LYS A 167 27.16 26.33 -6.26
N ASN A 168 25.92 25.86 -6.40
CA ASN A 168 24.84 26.54 -7.10
C ASN A 168 23.67 26.92 -6.17
N TRP A 169 23.65 26.38 -4.95
CA TRP A 169 22.56 26.51 -4.00
C TRP A 169 23.06 26.86 -2.60
N ASN A 170 22.40 27.83 -1.98
CA ASN A 170 22.45 28.05 -0.55
C ASN A 170 21.54 27.04 0.15
N ILE A 171 22.06 26.39 1.18
CA ILE A 171 21.33 25.41 1.99
C ILE A 171 21.02 26.04 3.35
N PHE A 172 19.75 26.17 3.66
CA PHE A 172 19.25 26.64 4.95
C PHE A 172 18.57 25.50 5.69
N SER A 173 18.66 25.51 7.01
CA SER A 173 17.98 24.53 7.87
C SER A 173 17.10 25.25 8.87
N GLN A 174 15.90 24.72 9.08
CA GLN A 174 15.00 25.13 10.16
C GLN A 174 14.44 23.89 10.85
N ILE A 175 14.37 23.92 12.18
CA ILE A 175 13.74 22.86 12.96
C ILE A 175 12.25 23.18 13.14
N TYR A 176 11.39 22.20 12.88
CA TYR A 176 9.95 22.23 13.16
C TYR A 176 9.54 20.90 13.81
N ARG A 177 8.93 20.95 15.00
CA ARG A 177 8.57 19.74 15.78
C ARG A 177 9.70 18.69 15.89
N GLN A 178 10.93 19.15 16.15
CA GLN A 178 12.14 18.32 16.24
C GLN A 178 12.59 17.68 14.90
N VAL A 179 11.95 18.05 13.79
CA VAL A 179 12.30 17.61 12.44
C VAL A 179 13.04 18.73 11.73
N GLU A 180 14.19 18.41 11.12
CA GLU A 180 14.96 19.36 10.34
C GLU A 180 14.39 19.49 8.92
N ILE A 181 13.94 20.69 8.57
CA ILE A 181 13.54 21.08 7.22
C ILE A 181 14.74 21.75 6.55
N LYS A 182 15.24 21.16 5.47
CA LYS A 182 16.31 21.73 4.66
C LYS A 182 15.74 22.40 3.43
N THR A 183 16.26 23.58 3.15
CA THR A 183 15.79 24.47 2.08
C THR A 183 16.95 24.79 1.15
N LEU A 184 16.77 24.53 -0.13
CA LEU A 184 17.69 24.86 -1.21
C LEU A 184 17.16 26.11 -1.90
N LYS A 185 17.97 27.17 -1.86
CA LYS A 185 17.73 28.42 -2.60
C LYS A 185 18.89 28.65 -3.55
N PRO A 186 18.66 28.97 -4.83
CA PRO A 186 19.76 29.14 -5.78
C PRO A 186 20.60 30.36 -5.38
N VAL A 187 21.91 30.29 -5.63
CA VAL A 187 22.85 31.39 -5.38
C VAL A 187 22.58 32.57 -6.33
N ILE A 188 22.17 32.27 -7.57
CA ILE A 188 21.81 33.26 -8.58
C ILE A 188 20.29 33.19 -8.81
N SER A 189 19.59 34.31 -8.64
CA SER A 189 18.17 34.39 -8.99
C SER A 189 18.05 34.34 -10.52
N PHE A 190 17.35 33.35 -11.08
CA PHE A 190 17.00 33.43 -12.50
C PHE A 190 15.50 33.77 -12.66
N SER A 191 15.23 35.00 -13.07
CA SER A 191 13.90 35.58 -13.36
C SER A 191 12.87 35.57 -12.22
N ASP A 192 12.05 36.60 -12.16
CA ASP A 192 11.15 36.91 -11.04
C ASP A 192 9.90 36.02 -10.91
N ASN A 193 9.67 35.06 -11.82
CA ASN A 193 8.35 34.43 -11.99
C ASN A 193 8.19 32.99 -11.46
N LEU A 194 9.20 32.39 -10.81
CA LEU A 194 9.05 31.07 -10.20
C LEU A 194 9.73 31.00 -8.81
N PRO A 195 9.05 30.55 -7.76
CA PRO A 195 9.69 30.31 -6.47
C PRO A 195 10.70 29.17 -6.63
N ARG A 196 11.99 29.52 -6.63
CA ARG A 196 13.12 28.57 -6.75
C ARG A 196 13.51 27.97 -5.41
N LEU A 197 12.54 27.71 -4.56
CA LEU A 197 12.79 27.16 -3.24
C LEU A 197 12.43 25.69 -3.28
N TYR A 198 13.43 24.82 -3.12
CA TYR A 198 13.20 23.39 -2.96
C TYR A 198 13.43 23.01 -1.52
N ILE A 199 12.56 22.17 -0.98
CA ILE A 199 12.68 21.68 0.37
C ILE A 199 12.90 20.17 0.36
N PHE A 200 13.64 19.69 1.34
CA PHE A 200 13.70 18.28 1.65
C PHE A 200 13.69 18.04 3.16
N VAL A 201 12.94 17.04 3.57
CA VAL A 201 12.71 16.69 4.98
C VAL A 201 12.85 15.19 5.13
N GLN A 202 13.62 14.76 6.12
CA GLN A 202 13.62 13.37 6.55
C GLN A 202 12.85 13.24 7.85
N ILE A 203 11.77 12.47 7.83
CA ILE A 203 10.93 12.23 9.00
C ILE A 203 10.52 10.75 9.02
N GLU A 204 10.76 10.09 10.14
CA GLU A 204 10.52 8.65 10.31
C GLU A 204 11.01 7.81 9.10
N GLY A 205 10.12 6.99 8.52
CA GLY A 205 10.35 6.18 7.34
C GLY A 205 10.21 6.91 6.00
N TYR A 206 10.16 8.25 5.98
CA TYR A 206 9.86 9.03 4.78
C TYR A 206 10.94 10.08 4.46
N LEU A 207 11.13 10.31 3.16
CA LEU A 207 11.79 11.48 2.61
C LEU A 207 10.72 12.30 1.89
N VAL A 208 10.54 13.55 2.30
CA VAL A 208 9.59 14.48 1.69
C VAL A 208 10.40 15.52 0.91
N VAL A 209 10.04 15.75 -0.34
CA VAL A 209 10.65 16.77 -1.22
C VAL A 209 9.53 17.66 -1.74
N GLY A 210 9.74 18.96 -1.85
CA GLY A 210 8.68 19.87 -2.29
C GLY A 210 9.17 21.28 -2.58
N ASN A 211 8.24 22.23 -2.68
CA ASN A 211 8.54 23.62 -3.02
C ASN A 211 7.89 24.68 -2.10
N SER A 212 7.34 24.26 -0.95
CA SER A 212 6.74 25.17 0.03
C SER A 212 7.03 24.71 1.44
N GLN A 213 7.46 25.64 2.29
CA GLN A 213 7.79 25.32 3.66
C GLN A 213 6.53 24.98 4.48
N GLU A 214 5.44 25.71 4.26
CA GLU A 214 4.14 25.41 4.86
C GLU A 214 3.61 24.04 4.44
N ALA A 215 3.80 23.65 3.17
CA ALA A 215 3.49 22.31 2.70
C ALA A 215 4.26 21.23 3.48
N ALA A 216 5.57 21.42 3.67
CA ALA A 216 6.38 20.52 4.50
C ALA A 216 5.82 20.38 5.92
N LYS A 217 5.50 21.50 6.57
CA LYS A 217 4.96 21.50 7.94
C LYS A 217 3.64 20.73 8.02
N THR A 218 2.76 20.95 7.06
CA THR A 218 1.47 20.24 6.96
C THR A 218 1.69 18.72 6.88
N ILE A 219 2.63 18.27 6.05
CA ILE A 219 2.97 16.85 5.94
C ILE A 219 3.63 16.31 7.21
N ILE A 220 4.53 17.08 7.83
CA ILE A 220 5.14 16.71 9.12
C ILE A 220 4.05 16.50 10.17
N ASP A 221 3.07 17.41 10.25
CA ASP A 221 1.97 17.29 11.18
C ASP A 221 1.08 16.09 10.88
N SER A 222 0.78 15.82 9.61
CA SER A 222 0.05 14.61 9.20
C SER A 222 0.82 13.32 9.54
N ILE A 223 2.13 13.29 9.41
CA ILE A 223 2.93 12.10 9.74
C ILE A 223 2.99 11.91 11.27
N MET A 224 3.26 12.97 12.04
CA MET A 224 3.45 12.87 13.49
C MET A 224 2.17 12.67 14.30
N ASN A 225 1.01 13.06 13.75
CA ASN A 225 -0.27 12.98 14.45
C ASN A 225 -1.09 11.73 14.08
N ASN A 226 -0.58 10.89 13.18
CA ASN A 226 -1.12 9.55 12.88
C ASN A 226 -0.45 8.48 13.73
#